data_AF-N1U8D3-F1
#
_entry.id   AF-N1U8D3-F1
#
_cell.length_a   1.000
_cell.length_b   1.000
_cell.length_c   1.000
_cell.angle_alpha   90.00
_cell.angle_beta   90.00
_cell.angle_gamma   90.00
#
_symmetry.space_group_name_H-M   'P 1'
#
loop_
_entity.id
_entity.type
_entity.pdbx_description
1 polymer ?
#
loop_
_entity_poly.entity_id
_entity_poly.type
_entity_poly.pdbx_seq_one_letter_code
_entity_poly.pdbx_strand_id
1 'polypeptide(L)'
;MIYWLKRKMQKKIFFIILSFTFCFKPQMTFESVQKGKDLEKISEISFDEFFQLWLKNRRKLKPLFEDVEYAYFGKTGIYKYAWNTRFFKINKNLLQTEFPNYQTFFSEDLEIYYFDHLRSKKGFINLDRLEHQDWKECGPDYSYSLIHQKVAFQIRWKVDLSCSKLSVFQGRIDKVYYDLNSGKISQ
;
A
#
# COMPACT_ATOMS: atom_id res chain seq x y z
N MET A 1 -27.55 62.85 -5.49
CA MET A 1 -26.23 62.48 -4.91
C MET A 1 -26.15 61.03 -4.40
N ILE A 2 -27.22 60.49 -3.82
CA ILE A 2 -27.27 59.12 -3.24
C ILE A 2 -27.14 58.00 -4.30
N TYR A 3 -27.69 58.21 -5.51
CA TYR A 3 -27.65 57.20 -6.59
C TYR A 3 -26.25 56.96 -7.18
N TRP A 4 -25.37 57.96 -7.16
CA TRP A 4 -24.01 57.86 -7.71
C TRP A 4 -23.06 57.09 -6.77
N LEU A 5 -23.23 57.24 -5.45
CA LEU A 5 -22.48 56.51 -4.43
C LEU A 5 -22.78 55.00 -4.44
N LYS A 6 -24.05 54.63 -4.66
CA LYS A 6 -24.49 53.22 -4.67
C LYS A 6 -23.88 52.42 -5.84
N ARG A 7 -23.77 53.03 -7.02
CA ARG A 7 -23.18 52.43 -8.23
C ARG A 7 -21.65 52.25 -8.13
N LYS A 8 -20.96 53.17 -7.44
CA LYS A 8 -19.50 53.13 -7.22
C LYS A 8 -19.10 52.03 -6.21
N MET A 9 -19.93 51.78 -5.21
CA MET A 9 -19.70 50.70 -4.24
C MET A 9 -20.03 49.31 -4.80
N GLN A 10 -21.10 49.15 -5.60
CA GLN A 10 -21.42 47.87 -6.24
C GLN A 10 -20.32 47.40 -7.21
N LYS A 11 -19.71 48.30 -8.00
CA LYS A 11 -18.60 47.94 -8.89
C LYS A 11 -17.33 47.51 -8.12
N LYS A 12 -17.04 48.13 -6.97
CA LYS A 12 -15.89 47.73 -6.13
C LYS A 12 -16.10 46.36 -5.47
N ILE A 13 -17.31 46.07 -5.00
CA ILE A 13 -17.64 44.77 -4.39
C ILE A 13 -17.58 43.65 -5.44
N PHE A 14 -18.03 43.91 -6.67
CA PHE A 14 -17.96 42.94 -7.76
C PHE A 14 -16.51 42.57 -8.15
N PHE A 15 -15.59 43.54 -8.13
CA PHE A 15 -14.16 43.28 -8.36
C PHE A 15 -13.50 42.49 -7.22
N ILE A 16 -13.91 42.70 -5.96
CA ILE A 16 -13.37 41.97 -4.80
C ILE A 16 -13.82 40.50 -4.80
N ILE A 17 -15.07 40.24 -5.20
CA ILE A 17 -15.61 38.86 -5.28
C ILE A 17 -14.97 38.09 -6.45
N LEU A 18 -14.67 38.76 -7.58
CA LEU A 18 -13.99 38.12 -8.72
C LEU A 18 -12.50 37.81 -8.45
N SER A 19 -11.85 38.54 -7.53
CA SER A 19 -10.46 38.29 -7.15
C SER A 19 -10.27 37.18 -6.11
N PHE A 20 -11.34 36.69 -5.46
CA PHE A 20 -11.25 35.62 -4.46
C PHE A 20 -11.40 34.20 -5.03
N THR A 21 -11.76 34.05 -6.31
CA THR A 21 -11.91 32.73 -6.94
C THR A 21 -10.61 32.15 -7.51
N PHE A 22 -9.49 32.87 -7.44
CA PHE A 22 -8.26 32.52 -8.15
C PHE A 22 -7.01 32.29 -7.26
N CYS A 23 -7.21 31.91 -5.98
CA CYS A 23 -6.11 31.54 -5.09
C CYS A 23 -6.30 30.19 -4.38
N PHE A 24 -7.23 29.35 -4.85
CA PHE A 24 -7.19 27.93 -4.50
C PHE A 24 -6.20 27.26 -5.44
N LYS A 25 -4.97 27.00 -4.97
CA LYS A 25 -4.10 26.04 -5.66
C LYS A 25 -4.93 24.76 -5.81
N PRO A 26 -5.16 24.25 -7.04
CA PRO A 26 -5.94 23.04 -7.21
C PRO A 26 -5.29 21.93 -6.39
N GLN A 27 -6.06 21.36 -5.47
CA GLN A 27 -5.61 20.21 -4.69
C GLN A 27 -5.44 19.05 -5.66
N MET A 28 -4.27 18.41 -5.65
CA MET A 28 -3.96 17.27 -6.51
C MET A 28 -5.01 16.15 -6.29
N THR A 29 -5.56 15.63 -7.38
CA THR A 29 -6.58 14.57 -7.38
C THR A 29 -6.11 13.35 -8.17
N PHE A 30 -6.72 12.19 -7.92
CA PHE A 30 -6.44 10.97 -8.69
C PHE A 30 -6.62 11.19 -10.20
N GLU A 31 -7.69 11.88 -10.59
CA GLU A 31 -7.99 12.19 -11.98
C GLU A 31 -6.92 13.11 -12.61
N SER A 32 -6.42 14.10 -11.85
CA SER A 32 -5.36 14.99 -12.34
C SER A 32 -4.07 14.21 -12.62
N VAL A 33 -3.66 13.31 -11.72
CA VAL A 33 -2.45 12.48 -11.87
C VAL A 33 -2.62 11.50 -13.02
N GLN A 34 -3.79 10.86 -13.16
CA GLN A 34 -4.10 9.98 -14.29
C GLN A 34 -3.99 10.70 -15.65
N LYS A 35 -4.27 12.01 -15.68
CA LYS A 35 -4.13 12.87 -16.87
C LYS A 35 -2.71 13.41 -17.06
N GLY A 36 -1.73 12.96 -16.26
CA GLY A 36 -0.34 13.41 -16.33
C GLY A 36 -0.11 14.83 -15.81
N LYS A 37 -0.99 15.34 -14.94
CA LYS A 37 -0.86 16.69 -14.35
C LYS A 37 -0.29 16.63 -12.93
N ASP A 38 0.35 17.71 -12.52
CA ASP A 38 0.91 17.92 -11.18
C ASP A 38 2.01 16.91 -10.78
N LEU A 39 2.56 16.18 -11.75
CA LEU A 39 3.55 15.10 -11.54
C LEU A 39 4.83 15.61 -10.85
N GLU A 40 5.23 16.84 -11.15
CA GLU A 40 6.41 17.49 -10.58
C GLU A 40 6.30 17.72 -9.07
N LYS A 41 5.08 17.77 -8.54
CA LYS A 41 4.81 17.96 -7.10
C LYS A 41 4.77 16.63 -6.33
N ILE A 42 4.77 15.50 -7.03
CA ILE A 42 4.68 14.17 -6.43
C ILE A 42 6.06 13.75 -5.93
N SER A 43 6.16 13.53 -4.62
CA SER A 43 7.40 13.07 -3.99
C SER A 43 7.78 11.68 -4.48
N GLU A 44 9.06 11.53 -4.81
CA GLU A 44 9.68 10.23 -5.02
C GLU A 44 9.87 9.53 -3.68
N ILE A 45 9.65 8.21 -3.66
CA ILE A 45 9.89 7.36 -2.50
C ILE A 45 10.98 6.33 -2.81
N SER A 46 11.62 5.82 -1.76
CA SER A 46 12.59 4.74 -1.93
C SER A 46 11.91 3.43 -2.34
N PHE A 47 12.72 2.52 -2.91
CA PHE A 47 12.27 1.17 -3.22
C PHE A 47 11.74 0.43 -1.99
N ASP A 48 12.44 0.51 -0.85
CA ASP A 48 12.01 -0.14 0.39
C ASP A 48 10.65 0.36 0.85
N GLU A 49 10.42 1.68 0.78
CA GLU A 49 9.12 2.26 1.12
C GLU A 49 8.03 1.77 0.15
N PHE A 50 8.32 1.74 -1.14
CA PHE A 50 7.41 1.21 -2.15
C PHE A 50 7.06 -0.25 -1.87
N PHE A 51 8.06 -1.10 -1.60
CA PHE A 51 7.86 -2.51 -1.32
C PHE A 51 6.96 -2.71 -0.09
N GLN A 52 7.17 -1.94 0.98
CA GLN A 52 6.30 -1.99 2.17
C GLN A 52 4.86 -1.53 1.87
N LEU A 53 4.69 -0.51 1.02
CA LEU A 53 3.36 -0.09 0.56
C LEU A 53 2.68 -1.16 -0.30
N TRP A 54 3.46 -1.87 -1.13
CA TRP A 54 3.01 -2.96 -1.99
C TRP A 54 2.61 -4.20 -1.18
N LEU A 55 3.36 -4.58 -0.15
CA LEU A 55 3.00 -5.71 0.72
C LEU A 55 1.69 -5.48 1.48
N LYS A 56 1.38 -4.22 1.80
CA LYS A 56 0.10 -3.80 2.42
C LYS A 56 -0.98 -3.56 1.38
N ASN A 57 -0.68 -3.79 0.10
CA ASN A 57 -1.59 -3.59 -0.99
C ASN A 57 -2.45 -4.84 -1.19
N ARG A 58 -3.66 -4.83 -0.63
CA ARG A 58 -4.69 -5.85 -0.89
C ARG A 58 -5.30 -5.72 -2.30
N ARG A 59 -4.46 -5.72 -3.35
CA ARG A 59 -4.82 -5.58 -4.77
C ARG A 59 -5.46 -4.22 -5.16
N LYS A 60 -5.29 -3.17 -4.34
CA LYS A 60 -5.96 -1.86 -4.51
C LYS A 60 -5.10 -0.78 -5.18
N LEU A 61 -3.80 -0.79 -4.92
CA LEU A 61 -2.79 0.10 -5.45
C LEU A 61 -2.46 -0.39 -6.86
N LYS A 62 -2.60 0.52 -7.81
CA LYS A 62 -2.25 0.36 -9.22
C LYS A 62 -1.54 1.64 -9.66
N PRO A 63 -0.66 1.58 -10.67
CA PRO A 63 -0.15 2.78 -11.30
C PRO A 63 -1.31 3.66 -11.76
N LEU A 64 -1.24 4.96 -11.48
CA LEU A 64 -2.18 5.97 -11.98
C LEU A 64 -1.72 6.53 -13.31
N PHE A 65 -0.40 6.66 -13.48
CA PHE A 65 0.25 7.19 -14.66
C PHE A 65 1.68 6.66 -14.71
N GLU A 66 2.24 6.56 -15.91
CA GLU A 66 3.65 6.24 -16.12
C GLU A 66 4.19 7.18 -17.21
N ASP A 67 5.35 7.79 -16.96
CA ASP A 67 6.13 8.45 -17.99
C ASP A 67 7.39 7.64 -18.31
N VAL A 68 8.39 8.31 -18.91
CA VAL A 68 9.66 7.71 -19.30
C VAL A 68 10.50 7.30 -18.08
N GLU A 69 10.44 8.07 -16.99
CA GLU A 69 11.33 7.92 -15.83
C GLU A 69 10.64 7.30 -14.62
N TYR A 70 9.34 7.57 -14.42
CA TYR A 70 8.63 7.24 -13.19
C TYR A 70 7.31 6.53 -13.42
N ALA A 71 6.96 5.67 -12.46
CA ALA A 71 5.60 5.20 -12.24
C ALA A 71 4.98 5.95 -11.05
N TYR A 72 3.76 6.45 -11.24
CA TYR A 72 3.05 7.29 -10.28
C TYR A 72 1.90 6.52 -9.65
N PHE A 73 1.72 6.69 -8.34
CA PHE A 73 0.75 5.96 -7.55
C PHE A 73 -0.02 6.91 -6.63
N GLY A 74 -1.21 6.48 -6.23
CA GLY A 74 -2.01 7.16 -5.22
C GLY A 74 -2.65 6.16 -4.27
N LYS A 75 -2.63 6.48 -2.99
CA LYS A 75 -3.26 5.69 -1.94
C LYS A 75 -4.12 6.60 -1.07
N THR A 76 -5.38 6.22 -0.92
CA THR A 76 -6.28 6.82 0.05
C THR A 76 -6.16 6.08 1.38
N GLY A 77 -5.92 6.80 2.46
CA GLY A 77 -5.96 6.29 3.82
C GLY A 77 -6.92 7.11 4.69
N ILE A 78 -7.31 6.55 5.83
CA ILE A 78 -8.01 7.29 6.88
C ILE A 78 -6.97 7.57 7.97
N TYR A 79 -6.73 8.84 8.26
CA TYR A 79 -5.98 9.24 9.46
C TYR A 79 -6.92 9.98 10.40
N LYS A 80 -7.14 9.41 11.59
CA LYS A 80 -8.16 9.85 12.55
C LYS A 80 -9.56 9.85 11.93
N TYR A 81 -10.02 10.99 11.42
CA TYR A 81 -11.36 11.21 10.86
C TYR A 81 -11.32 11.90 9.49
N ALA A 82 -10.14 12.00 8.87
CA ALA A 82 -9.97 12.62 7.56
C ALA A 82 -9.43 11.61 6.55
N TRP A 83 -9.99 11.65 5.35
CA TRP A 83 -9.44 11.00 4.17
C TRP A 83 -8.16 11.74 3.78
N ASN A 84 -7.03 11.05 3.85
CA ASN A 84 -5.77 11.58 3.36
C ASN A 84 -5.36 10.79 2.11
N THR A 85 -5.22 11.49 0.99
CA THR A 85 -4.69 10.92 -0.23
C THR A 85 -3.21 11.22 -0.29
N ARG A 86 -2.40 10.16 -0.31
CA ARG A 86 -0.97 10.26 -0.55
C ARG A 86 -0.66 9.85 -1.99
N PHE A 87 -0.04 10.76 -2.73
CA PHE A 87 0.58 10.46 -4.02
C PHE A 87 2.08 10.24 -3.84
N PHE A 88 2.64 9.35 -4.65
CA PHE A 88 4.09 9.09 -4.66
C PHE A 88 4.50 8.58 -6.04
N LYS A 89 5.78 8.72 -6.35
CA LYS A 89 6.39 8.18 -7.56
C LYS A 89 7.62 7.34 -7.22
N ILE A 90 7.95 6.41 -8.10
CA ILE A 90 9.16 5.59 -8.00
C ILE A 90 9.81 5.48 -9.37
N ASN A 91 11.13 5.50 -9.39
CA ASN A 91 11.90 5.32 -10.63
C ASN A 91 11.52 4.00 -11.30
N LYS A 92 11.13 4.07 -12.58
CA LYS A 92 10.63 2.94 -13.35
C LYS A 92 11.70 1.89 -13.61
N ASN A 93 12.93 2.31 -13.92
CA ASN A 93 14.05 1.40 -14.16
C ASN A 93 14.40 0.62 -12.89
N LEU A 94 14.43 1.31 -11.74
CA LEU A 94 14.65 0.67 -10.44
C LEU A 94 13.55 -0.34 -10.13
N LEU A 95 12.28 0.05 -10.31
CA LEU A 95 11.13 -0.82 -10.07
C LEU A 95 11.16 -2.07 -10.95
N GLN A 96 11.47 -1.94 -12.23
CA GLN A 96 11.56 -3.06 -13.17
C GLN A 96 12.76 -3.98 -12.88
N THR A 97 13.88 -3.42 -12.40
CA THR A 97 15.10 -4.18 -12.12
C THR A 97 14.98 -4.94 -10.80
N GLU A 98 14.47 -4.32 -9.75
CA GLU A 98 14.44 -4.91 -8.41
C GLU A 98 13.15 -5.69 -8.12
N PHE A 99 12.02 -5.27 -8.72
CA PHE A 99 10.70 -5.88 -8.52
C PHE A 99 9.98 -6.09 -9.86
N PRO A 100 10.55 -6.91 -10.78
CA PRO A 100 9.87 -7.24 -12.03
C PRO A 100 8.53 -7.92 -11.74
N ASN A 101 7.57 -7.75 -12.64
CA ASN A 101 6.23 -8.36 -12.54
C ASN A 101 5.50 -8.12 -11.20
N TYR A 102 5.83 -7.03 -10.49
CA TYR A 102 5.21 -6.70 -9.20
C TYR A 102 3.69 -6.60 -9.29
N GLN A 103 3.13 -6.21 -10.45
CA GLN A 103 1.70 -6.07 -10.67
C GLN A 103 0.91 -7.38 -10.52
N THR A 104 1.56 -8.53 -10.72
CA THR A 104 0.93 -9.85 -10.58
C THR A 104 1.21 -10.49 -9.22
N PHE A 105 2.11 -9.92 -8.43
CA PHE A 105 2.46 -10.42 -7.11
C PHE A 105 1.66 -9.73 -6.00
N PHE A 106 1.09 -10.53 -5.10
CA PHE A 106 0.42 -10.08 -3.89
C PHE A 106 0.88 -10.93 -2.69
N SER A 107 1.25 -10.28 -1.60
CA SER A 107 1.68 -10.94 -0.35
C SER A 107 0.63 -11.91 0.19
N GLU A 108 -0.65 -11.56 0.06
CA GLU A 108 -1.79 -12.40 0.43
C GLU A 108 -1.72 -13.80 -0.19
N ASP A 109 -1.20 -13.92 -1.41
CA ASP A 109 -1.11 -15.21 -2.11
C ASP A 109 -0.06 -16.13 -1.46
N LEU A 110 1.01 -15.56 -0.90
CA LEU A 110 2.00 -16.33 -0.13
C LEU A 110 1.46 -16.75 1.24
N GLU A 111 0.70 -15.86 1.90
CA GLU A 111 0.03 -16.18 3.17
C GLU A 111 -0.95 -17.33 2.98
N ILE A 112 -1.83 -17.22 1.97
CA ILE A 112 -2.80 -18.26 1.61
C ILE A 112 -2.07 -19.57 1.31
N TYR A 113 -1.06 -19.55 0.43
CA TYR A 113 -0.28 -20.74 0.09
C TYR A 113 0.30 -21.42 1.34
N TYR A 114 0.91 -20.65 2.24
CA TYR A 114 1.51 -21.19 3.46
C TYR A 114 0.48 -21.86 4.36
N PHE A 115 -0.65 -21.19 4.64
CA PHE A 115 -1.68 -21.73 5.52
C PHE A 115 -2.44 -22.91 4.90
N ASP A 116 -2.66 -22.91 3.59
CA ASP A 116 -3.22 -24.04 2.86
C ASP A 116 -2.29 -25.26 2.95
N HIS A 117 -1.00 -25.03 2.75
CA HIS A 117 0.00 -26.08 2.83
C HIS A 117 0.10 -26.65 4.26
N LEU A 118 0.07 -25.81 5.30
CA LEU A 118 0.02 -26.27 6.69
C LEU A 118 -1.22 -27.11 6.97
N ARG A 119 -2.41 -26.68 6.52
CA ARG A 119 -3.68 -27.41 6.70
C ARG A 119 -3.68 -28.76 5.99
N SER A 120 -3.00 -28.87 4.86
CA SER A 120 -2.91 -30.13 4.09
C SER A 120 -2.06 -31.21 4.77
N LYS A 121 -1.19 -30.86 5.72
CA LYS A 121 -0.36 -31.82 6.45
C LYS A 121 -1.22 -32.52 7.51
N LYS A 122 -1.44 -33.83 7.36
CA LYS A 122 -2.14 -34.68 8.34
C LYS A 122 -1.58 -34.44 9.75
N GLY A 123 -2.47 -34.21 10.72
CA GLY A 123 -2.11 -34.01 12.13
C GLY A 123 -1.85 -32.56 12.54
N PHE A 124 -1.96 -31.59 11.63
CA PHE A 124 -1.97 -30.19 12.03
C PHE A 124 -3.27 -29.82 12.76
N ILE A 125 -3.10 -29.04 13.81
CA ILE A 125 -4.16 -28.48 14.66
C ILE A 125 -5.16 -27.77 13.74
N ASN A 126 -6.45 -27.91 14.04
CA ASN A 126 -7.49 -27.19 13.31
C ASN A 126 -7.34 -25.69 13.61
N LEU A 127 -6.54 -25.00 12.79
CA LEU A 127 -6.27 -23.56 12.86
C LEU A 127 -7.58 -22.76 12.78
N ASP A 128 -8.63 -23.32 12.19
CA ASP A 128 -9.96 -22.70 12.08
C ASP A 128 -10.69 -22.61 13.44
N ARG A 129 -10.19 -23.29 14.49
CA ARG A 129 -10.73 -23.22 15.87
C ARG A 129 -10.00 -22.23 16.76
N LEU A 130 -9.01 -21.50 16.24
CA LEU A 130 -8.41 -20.40 16.98
C LEU A 130 -9.36 -19.22 16.94
N GLU A 131 -9.79 -18.78 18.13
CA GLU A 131 -10.57 -17.56 18.24
C GLU A 131 -9.75 -16.36 17.76
N HIS A 132 -10.40 -15.30 17.31
CA HIS A 132 -9.72 -14.12 16.79
C HIS A 132 -8.73 -13.51 17.80
N GLN A 133 -9.04 -13.65 19.09
CA GLN A 133 -8.19 -13.19 20.18
C GLN A 133 -6.97 -14.10 20.40
N ASP A 134 -7.15 -15.43 20.39
CA ASP A 134 -6.04 -16.40 20.38
C ASP A 134 -5.10 -16.15 19.20
N TRP A 135 -5.64 -15.86 18.00
CA TRP A 135 -4.81 -15.53 16.84
C TRP A 135 -4.04 -14.22 17.00
N LYS A 136 -4.63 -13.22 17.66
CA LYS A 136 -3.99 -11.92 17.88
C LYS A 136 -2.85 -12.02 18.91
N GLU A 137 -2.99 -12.88 19.91
CA GLU A 137 -2.01 -13.06 20.99
C GLU A 137 -0.95 -14.11 20.64
N CYS A 138 -1.36 -15.21 20.00
CA CYS A 138 -0.52 -16.39 19.73
C CYS A 138 -0.19 -16.59 18.24
N GLY A 139 -0.68 -15.72 17.36
CA GLY A 139 -0.43 -15.80 15.92
C GLY A 139 1.05 -15.63 15.57
N PRO A 140 1.45 -16.08 14.38
CA PRO A 140 2.82 -15.91 13.94
C PRO A 140 3.10 -14.45 13.54
N ASP A 141 4.35 -14.05 13.69
CA ASP A 141 4.86 -12.84 13.05
C ASP A 141 5.22 -13.12 11.59
N TYR A 142 4.90 -12.14 10.76
CA TYR A 142 5.24 -12.12 9.34
C TYR A 142 6.33 -11.11 9.06
N SER A 143 7.29 -11.52 8.25
CA SER A 143 8.28 -10.61 7.67
C SER A 143 8.48 -10.93 6.20
N TYR A 144 8.71 -9.88 5.43
CA TYR A 144 8.90 -9.95 4.00
C TYR A 144 10.20 -9.25 3.63
N SER A 145 10.94 -9.84 2.71
CA SER A 145 12.12 -9.23 2.10
C SER A 145 12.14 -9.55 0.62
N LEU A 146 12.80 -8.70 -0.16
CA LEU A 146 12.98 -8.88 -1.59
C LEU A 146 14.48 -8.84 -1.88
N ILE A 147 15.03 -9.97 -2.33
CA ILE A 147 16.45 -10.15 -2.59
C ILE A 147 16.58 -10.90 -3.92
N HIS A 148 17.37 -10.36 -4.85
CA HIS A 148 17.58 -10.96 -6.18
C HIS A 148 16.26 -11.33 -6.89
N GLN A 149 15.29 -10.41 -6.89
CA GLN A 149 13.97 -10.60 -7.51
C GLN A 149 13.18 -11.80 -6.95
N LYS A 150 13.51 -12.24 -5.73
CA LYS A 150 12.77 -13.26 -4.99
C LYS A 150 12.20 -12.65 -3.72
N VAL A 151 10.88 -12.74 -3.56
CA VAL A 151 10.22 -12.33 -2.33
C VAL A 151 10.32 -13.50 -1.34
N ALA A 152 10.99 -13.26 -0.23
CA ALA A 152 11.04 -14.20 0.89
C ALA A 152 10.00 -13.77 1.94
N PHE A 153 9.03 -14.65 2.16
CA PHE A 153 8.06 -14.58 3.25
C PHE A 153 8.54 -15.48 4.39
N GLN A 154 8.84 -14.89 5.53
CA GLN A 154 9.28 -15.60 6.73
C GLN A 154 8.20 -15.52 7.81
N ILE A 155 7.84 -16.69 8.33
CA ILE A 155 6.84 -16.88 9.37
C ILE A 155 7.57 -17.30 10.64
N ARG A 156 7.39 -16.55 11.72
CA ARG A 156 7.96 -16.87 13.03
C ARG A 156 6.84 -17.08 14.04
N TRP A 157 6.74 -18.30 14.57
CA TRP A 157 5.78 -18.63 15.60
C TRP A 157 6.32 -18.27 16.98
N LYS A 158 5.73 -17.26 17.61
CA LYS A 158 6.03 -16.83 18.99
C LYS A 158 5.11 -17.55 19.98
N VAL A 159 5.22 -18.87 20.03
CA VAL A 159 4.40 -19.69 20.93
C VAL A 159 5.07 -19.75 22.30
N ASP A 160 4.37 -19.27 23.31
CA ASP A 160 4.73 -19.44 24.72
C ASP A 160 3.73 -20.36 25.44
N LEU A 161 3.85 -20.46 26.76
CA LEU A 161 3.00 -21.33 27.60
C LEU A 161 1.51 -20.93 27.57
N SER A 162 1.17 -19.68 27.25
CA SER A 162 -0.22 -19.23 27.11
C SER A 162 -0.86 -19.77 25.82
N CYS A 163 -0.03 -20.10 24.82
CA CYS A 163 -0.43 -20.58 23.50
C CYS A 163 -0.40 -22.11 23.39
N SER A 164 -0.90 -22.82 24.39
CA SER A 164 -0.82 -24.29 24.49
C SER A 164 -1.39 -25.02 23.25
N LYS A 165 -2.45 -24.47 22.65
CA LYS A 165 -3.06 -24.92 21.39
C LYS A 165 -2.14 -24.80 20.17
N LEU A 166 -1.00 -24.13 20.27
CA LEU A 166 -0.04 -23.93 19.17
C LEU A 166 1.36 -24.44 19.53
N SER A 167 1.50 -25.19 20.64
CA SER A 167 2.76 -25.77 21.13
C SER A 167 3.58 -26.49 20.05
N VAL A 168 2.93 -27.13 19.08
CA VAL A 168 3.59 -27.80 17.93
C VAL A 168 4.40 -26.85 17.03
N PHE A 169 4.15 -25.56 17.11
CA PHE A 169 4.85 -24.51 16.36
C PHE A 169 5.91 -23.78 17.20
N GLN A 170 6.17 -24.21 18.44
CA GLN A 170 7.12 -23.54 19.32
C GLN A 170 8.52 -23.45 18.69
N GLY A 171 9.04 -22.22 18.59
CA GLY A 171 10.36 -21.95 17.99
C GLY A 171 10.43 -22.16 16.47
N ARG A 172 9.31 -22.47 15.82
CA ARG A 172 9.29 -22.75 14.37
C ARG A 172 9.46 -21.47 13.58
N ILE A 173 10.37 -21.53 12.61
CA ILE A 173 10.56 -20.50 11.59
C ILE A 173 10.42 -21.19 10.25
N ASP A 174 9.40 -20.79 9.49
CA ASP A 174 9.21 -21.25 8.12
C ASP A 174 9.56 -20.13 7.14
N LYS A 175 9.98 -20.52 5.94
CA LYS A 175 10.24 -19.59 4.84
C LYS A 175 9.54 -20.08 3.58
N VAL A 176 8.97 -19.14 2.85
CA VAL A 176 8.35 -19.35 1.55
C VAL A 176 8.94 -18.32 0.61
N TYR A 177 9.35 -18.76 -0.57
CA TYR A 177 9.98 -17.91 -1.58
C TYR A 177 9.07 -17.84 -2.81
N TYR A 178 8.85 -16.63 -3.31
CA TYR A 178 8.21 -16.36 -4.59
C TYR A 178 9.24 -15.79 -5.55
N ASP A 179 9.44 -16.46 -6.68
CA ASP A 179 10.30 -15.97 -7.75
C ASP A 179 9.48 -15.10 -8.71
N LEU A 180 9.83 -13.81 -8.80
CA LEU A 180 9.08 -12.83 -9.58
C LEU A 180 9.14 -13.05 -11.10
N ASN A 181 10.17 -13.75 -11.58
CA ASN A 181 10.34 -14.00 -13.01
C ASN A 181 9.54 -15.22 -13.46
N SER A 182 9.57 -16.28 -12.65
CA SER A 182 8.90 -17.55 -12.97
C SER A 182 7.48 -17.65 -12.44
N GLY A 183 7.10 -16.79 -11.49
CA GLY A 183 5.83 -16.85 -10.78
C GLY A 183 5.68 -18.07 -9.87
N LYS A 184 6.78 -18.81 -9.62
CA LYS A 184 6.77 -20.04 -8.84
C LYS A 184 7.00 -19.78 -7.35
N ILE A 185 6.31 -20.58 -6.54
CA ILE A 185 6.50 -20.64 -5.09
C ILE A 185 7.37 -21.84 -4.75
N SER A 186 8.30 -21.66 -3.81
CA SER A 186 9.14 -22.72 -3.23
C SER A 186 9.25 -22.54 -1.71
N GLN A 187 9.55 -23.62 -0.98
CA GLN A 187 9.82 -23.63 0.46
C GLN A 187 11.29 -23.95 0.69
#